data_AF-A0A0K9NCL4-F1
#
_entry.id   AF-A0A0K9NCL4-F1
#
_cell.length_a   1.000
_cell.length_b   1.000
_cell.length_c   1.000
_cell.angle_alpha   90.00
_cell.angle_beta   90.00
_cell.angle_gamma   90.00
#
_symmetry.space_group_name_H-M   'P 1'
#
loop_
_entity.id
_entity.type
_entity.pdbx_description
1 polymer ?
#
loop_
_entity_poly.entity_id
_entity_poly.type
_entity_poly.pdbx_seq_one_letter_code
_entity_poly.pdbx_strand_id
1 'polypeptide(L)' 'MKDLSELKLDLLPEALRNAAGRETRGKQENTSDITIPFPEELQQKGDTDNDK' A
#
# COMPACT_ATOMS: atom_id res chain seq x y z
N MET A 1 -21.97 -12.78 20.24
CA MET A 1 -20.89 -12.03 19.57
C MET A 1 -20.26 -11.12 20.60
N LYS A 2 -18.93 -10.93 20.61
CA LYS A 2 -18.30 -9.97 21.54
C LYS A 2 -18.56 -8.56 21.02
N ASP A 3 -19.06 -7.67 21.87
CA ASP A 3 -19.28 -6.27 21.53
C ASP A 3 -17.93 -5.54 21.53
N LEU A 4 -17.59 -4.91 20.41
CA LEU A 4 -16.33 -4.18 20.21
C LEU A 4 -16.55 -2.66 20.18
N SER A 5 -17.74 -2.19 20.53
CA SER A 5 -18.09 -0.77 20.54
C SER A 5 -17.23 0.09 21.49
N GLU A 6 -16.65 -0.51 22.53
CA GLU A 6 -15.74 0.16 23.47
C GLU A 6 -14.27 0.16 23.02
N LEU A 7 -13.95 -0.50 21.90
CA LEU A 7 -12.56 -0.60 21.42
C LEU A 7 -12.12 0.73 20.81
N LYS A 8 -11.36 1.51 21.59
CA LYS A 8 -10.75 2.77 21.14
C LYS A 8 -9.51 2.46 20.28
N LEU A 9 -9.69 2.52 18.96
CA LEU A 9 -8.60 2.42 18.00
C LEU A 9 -7.88 3.75 17.88
N ASP A 10 -6.56 3.73 18.08
CA ASP A 10 -5.70 4.87 17.79
C ASP A 10 -5.46 4.94 16.27
N LEU A 11 -5.98 6.01 15.65
CA LEU A 11 -5.88 6.26 14.21
C LEU A 11 -4.71 7.17 13.84
N LEU A 12 -3.79 7.44 14.79
CA LEU A 12 -2.58 8.17 14.48
C LEU A 12 -1.77 7.42 13.42
N PRO A 13 -1.15 8.12 12.44
CA PRO A 13 -0.40 7.50 11.36
C PRO A 13 0.69 6.53 11.85
N GLU A 14 1.30 6.81 12.98
CA GLU A 14 2.30 5.96 13.61
C GLU A 14 1.70 4.65 14.14
N ALA A 15 0.55 4.72 14.80
CA ALA A 15 -0.18 3.55 15.29
C ALA A 15 -0.65 2.67 14.11
N LEU A 16 -1.15 3.29 13.03
CA LEU A 16 -1.53 2.60 11.80
C LEU A 16 -0.33 1.93 11.12
N ARG A 17 0.82 2.61 11.03
CA ARG A 17 2.05 2.03 10.49
C ARG A 17 2.52 0.81 11.29
N ASN A 18 2.43 0.86 12.62
CA ASN A 18 2.78 -0.25 13.49
C ASN A 18 1.77 -1.42 13.42
N ALA A 19 0.50 -1.13 13.13
CA ALA A 19 -0.52 -2.15 12.90
C ALA A 19 -0.37 -2.82 11.53
N ALA A 20 -0.05 -2.04 10.49
CA ALA A 20 0.21 -2.51 9.13
C ALA A 20 1.51 -3.33 9.04
N GLY A 21 2.56 -2.97 9.77
CA GLY A 21 3.85 -3.68 9.74
C GLY A 21 3.89 -5.09 10.36
N ARG A 22 2.75 -5.71 10.64
CA ARG A 22 2.66 -7.08 11.19
C ARG A 22 2.45 -8.16 10.13
N GLU A 23 2.36 -7.80 8.85
CA GLU A 23 2.47 -8.79 7.77
C GLU A 23 3.92 -9.29 7.65
N THR A 24 4.11 -10.56 8.04
CA THR A 24 5.19 -11.45 7.58
C THR A 24 6.63 -11.05 7.90
N ARG A 25 6.98 -11.08 9.20
CA ARG A 25 8.36 -11.43 9.59
C ARG A 25 8.59 -12.89 9.18
N GLY A 26 9.36 -13.18 8.12
CA GLY A 26 9.90 -14.54 7.99
C GLY A 26 10.48 -15.04 6.67
N LYS A 27 10.10 -14.54 5.50
CA LYS A 27 10.71 -15.00 4.24
C LYS A 27 10.85 -13.83 3.28
N GLN A 28 12.07 -13.35 3.14
CA GLN A 28 12.45 -12.52 2.01
C GLN A 28 12.43 -13.43 0.79
N GLU A 29 11.28 -13.54 0.13
CA GLU A 29 11.18 -14.26 -1.14
C GLU A 29 11.87 -13.40 -2.19
N ASN A 30 12.86 -13.98 -2.88
CA ASN A 30 13.60 -13.28 -3.93
C ASN A 30 12.68 -13.10 -5.14
N THR A 31 12.12 -11.90 -5.31
CA THR A 31 11.25 -11.54 -6.43
C THR A 31 11.99 -10.80 -7.54
N SER A 32 13.33 -10.87 -7.57
CA SER A 32 14.18 -10.12 -8.52
C SER A 32 13.82 -10.29 -9.99
N ASP A 33 13.19 -11.43 -10.33
CA ASP A 33 12.91 -11.82 -11.71
C ASP A 33 11.44 -11.61 -12.11
N ILE A 34 10.62 -10.99 -11.26
CA ILE A 34 9.21 -10.72 -11.55
C ILE A 34 9.08 -9.38 -12.28
N THR A 35 8.69 -9.43 -13.55
CA THR A 35 8.24 -8.24 -14.29
C THR A 35 6.76 -8.04 -14.01
N ILE A 36 6.40 -6.97 -13.30
CA ILE A 36 5.00 -6.58 -13.06
C ILE A 36 4.59 -5.62 -14.19
N PRO A 37 3.55 -5.94 -14.99
CA PRO A 37 3.07 -5.02 -16.01
C PRO A 37 2.55 -3.73 -15.36
N PHE A 38 2.89 -2.59 -15.93
CA PHE A 38 2.44 -1.30 -15.40
C PHE A 38 0.95 -1.10 -15.73
N PRO A 39 0.08 -0.85 -14.72
CA PRO A 39 -1.35 -0.64 -14.95
C PRO A 39 -1.61 0.53 -15.91
N GLU A 40 -2.40 0.29 -16.95
CA GLU A 40 -2.70 1.29 -17.98
C GLU A 40 -3.49 2.48 -17.41
N GLU A 41 -4.27 2.26 -16.36
CA GLU A 41 -5.06 3.29 -15.67
C GLU A 41 -4.17 4.30 -14.92
N LEU A 42 -2.96 3.89 -14.57
CA LEU A 42 -1.94 4.74 -13.94
C LEU A 42 -1.01 5.38 -14.96
N GLN A 43 -1.09 4.98 -16.24
CA GLN A 43 -0.37 5.69 -17.29
C GLN A 43 -1.06 7.05 -17.44
N GLN A 44 -0.40 8.08 -16.93
CA GLN A 44 -0.77 9.45 -17.28
C GLN A 44 -0.75 9.52 -18.80
N LYS A 45 -1.94 9.63 -19.41
CA LYS A 45 -2.07 10.01 -20.81
C LYS A 45 -1.33 11.34 -20.88
N GLY A 46 -0.17 11.35 -21.54
CA GLY A 46 0.66 12.54 -21.61
C GLY A 46 -0.23 13.70 -22.03
N ASP A 47 -0.33 14.71 -21.18
CA ASP A 47 -0.66 16.06 -21.61
C ASP A 47 0.37 16.39 -22.69
N THR A 48 -0.04 16.13 -23.92
CA THR A 48 0.72 16.39 -25.13
C THR A 48 0.56 17.88 -25.39
N ASP A 49 1.10 18.70 -24.50
CA ASP A 49 1.09 20.17 -24.59
C ASP A 49 2.37 20.70 -23.92
N ASN A 50 3.51 20.41 -24.54
CA ASN A 50 4.65 21.32 -24.49
C ASN A 50 4.92 21.79 -25.92
N ASP A 51 3.94 22.46 -26.51
CA ASP A 51 4.20 23.45 -27.56
C ASP A 51 4.81 24.69 -26.88
N LYS A 52 6.15 24.81 -26.91
CA LYS A 52 6.88 26.07 -27.13
C LYS A 52 8.39 25.89 -27.23
#